data_AF-A0A926ELV7-F1
#
_entry.id   AF-A0A926ELV7-F1
#
_cell.length_a   1.000
_cell.length_b   1.000
_cell.length_c   1.000
_cell.angle_alpha   90.00
_cell.angle_beta   90.00
_cell.angle_gamma   90.00
#
_symmetry.space_group_name_H-M   'P 1'
#
loop_
_entity.id
_entity.type
_entity.pdbx_description
1 polymer ?
#
loop_
_entity_poly.entity_id
_entity_poly.type
_entity_poly.pdbx_seq_one_letter_code
_entity_poly.pdbx_strand_id
1 'polypeptide(L)'
;MSQLHFPVTYEGSHGEKVEKEITLDSEKYKKYYQDEYFQLMQEYPPDQAETHILPVKKNYIQKEVSQAFGNEKEVAYDIAEMINALDREVKGVQNET
;
A
#
# COMPACT_ATOMS: atom_id res chain seq x y z
N MET A 1 6.83 -9.38 12.24
CA MET A 1 5.95 -9.15 11.09
C MET A 1 4.76 -8.34 11.59
N SER A 2 4.44 -7.23 10.93
CA SER A 2 3.36 -6.33 11.35
C SER A 2 2.25 -6.32 10.32
N GLN A 3 1.03 -6.55 10.78
CA GLN A 3 -0.19 -6.45 9.99
C GLN A 3 -0.83 -5.10 10.34
N LEU A 4 -0.97 -4.23 9.35
CA LEU A 4 -1.58 -2.92 9.52
C LEU A 4 -3.02 -2.97 9.00
N HIS A 5 -3.91 -2.31 9.75
CA HIS A 5 -5.34 -2.31 9.49
C HIS A 5 -5.76 -0.92 9.08
N PHE A 6 -6.49 -0.82 7.96
CA PHE A 6 -6.94 0.45 7.42
C PHE A 6 -8.41 0.42 7.05
N PRO A 7 -9.17 1.49 7.33
CA PRO A 7 -10.52 1.62 6.86
C PRO A 7 -10.53 1.94 5.36
N VAL A 8 -11.42 1.28 4.64
CA VAL A 8 -11.73 1.57 3.24
C VAL A 8 -13.24 1.64 3.08
N THR A 9 -13.71 2.70 2.41
CA THR A 9 -15.12 2.88 2.10
C THR A 9 -15.43 2.30 0.72
N TYR A 10 -16.52 1.53 0.63
CA TYR A 10 -17.02 0.90 -0.59
C TYR A 10 -18.47 1.28 -0.86
N GLU A 11 -18.90 1.13 -2.12
CA GLU A 11 -20.28 1.22 -2.55
C GLU A 11 -20.89 -0.18 -2.47
N GLY A 12 -21.84 -0.36 -1.55
CA GLY A 12 -22.62 -1.57 -1.39
C GLY A 12 -23.61 -1.77 -2.54
N SER A 13 -24.24 -2.95 -2.58
CA SER A 13 -25.12 -3.36 -3.68
C SER A 13 -26.36 -2.47 -3.86
N HIS A 14 -26.72 -1.64 -2.88
CA HIS A 14 -27.84 -0.70 -2.94
C HIS A 14 -27.38 0.77 -2.93
N GLY A 15 -26.10 1.03 -3.20
CA GLY A 15 -25.52 2.37 -3.23
C GLY A 15 -25.18 2.94 -1.84
N GLU A 16 -25.31 2.15 -0.78
CA GLU A 16 -24.87 2.52 0.56
C GLU A 16 -23.34 2.58 0.63
N LYS A 17 -22.80 3.51 1.44
CA LYS A 17 -21.36 3.53 1.72
C LYS A 17 -21.09 2.65 2.93
N VAL A 18 -20.28 1.61 2.74
CA VAL A 18 -19.89 0.67 3.80
C VAL A 18 -18.40 0.82 4.07
N GLU A 19 -18.04 1.04 5.32
CA GLU A 19 -16.65 0.98 5.76
C GLU A 19 -16.28 -0.47 6.07
N LYS A 20 -15.19 -0.94 5.47
CA LYS A 20 -14.60 -2.24 5.77
C LYS A 20 -13.12 -2.05 6.06
N GLU A 21 -12.57 -2.97 6.83
CA GLU A 21 -11.16 -2.96 7.18
C GLU A 21 -10.38 -3.86 6.22
N ILE A 22 -9.25 -3.36 5.72
CA ILE A 22 -8.25 -4.16 5.02
C ILE A 22 -7.02 -4.35 5.89
N THR A 23 -6.45 -5.55 5.85
CA THR A 23 -5.16 -5.87 6.45
C THR A 23 -4.07 -5.84 5.38
N LEU A 24 -3.06 -5.00 5.58
CA LEU A 24 -1.86 -4.93 4.74
C LEU A 24 -0.65 -5.46 5.51
N ASP A 25 0.12 -6.35 4.88
CA ASP A 25 1.28 -6.97 5.48
C ASP A 25 2.57 -6.18 5.16
N SER A 26 3.27 -5.74 6.20
CA SER A 26 4.49 -4.93 6.04
C SER A 26 5.63 -5.68 5.34
N GLU A 27 5.75 -7.00 5.51
CA GLU A 27 6.79 -7.80 4.86
C GLU A 27 6.46 -8.07 3.40
N LYS A 28 5.19 -8.31 3.08
CA LYS A 28 4.72 -8.44 1.70
C LYS A 28 4.91 -7.13 0.95
N TYR A 29 4.57 -5.99 1.57
CA TYR A 29 4.88 -4.67 1.04
C TYR A 29 6.38 -4.49 0.85
N LYS A 30 7.19 -4.89 1.85
CA LYS A 30 8.65 -4.79 1.78
C LYS A 30 9.22 -5.52 0.59
N LYS A 31 8.82 -6.77 0.44
CA LYS A 31 9.26 -7.64 -0.65
C LYS A 31 8.82 -7.08 -2.00
N TYR A 32 7.55 -6.67 -2.12
CA TYR A 32 7.01 -6.09 -3.35
C TYR A 32 7.79 -4.86 -3.80
N TYR A 33 8.00 -3.88 -2.90
CA TYR A 33 8.76 -2.69 -3.28
C TYR A 33 10.23 -3.04 -3.56
N GLN A 34 10.86 -3.99 -2.85
CA GLN A 34 12.26 -4.35 -3.08
C GLN A 34 12.47 -5.02 -4.44
N ASP A 35 11.60 -5.96 -4.82
CA ASP A 35 11.65 -6.64 -6.12
C ASP A 35 11.49 -5.63 -7.26
N GLU A 36 10.49 -4.74 -7.16
CA GLU A 36 10.22 -3.72 -8.17
C GLU A 36 11.29 -2.60 -8.17
N TYR A 37 11.80 -2.20 -7.00
CA TYR A 37 12.87 -1.20 -6.88
C TYR A 37 14.18 -1.72 -7.46
N PHE A 38 14.48 -3.01 -7.30
CA PHE A 38 15.63 -3.63 -7.94
C PHE A 38 15.53 -3.56 -9.47
N GLN A 39 14.35 -3.84 -10.04
CA GLN A 39 14.10 -3.66 -11.47
C GLN A 39 14.24 -2.20 -11.90
N LEU A 40 13.65 -1.27 -11.15
CA LEU A 40 13.77 0.18 -11.42
C LEU A 40 15.22 0.67 -11.41
N MET A 41 16.07 0.17 -10.50
CA MET A 41 17.49 0.53 -10.48
C MET A 41 18.30 -0.04 -11.65
N GLN A 42 17.81 -1.09 -12.32
CA GLN A 42 18.41 -1.58 -13.58
C GLN A 42 18.02 -0.68 -14.77
N GLU A 43 16.84 -0.05 -14.73
CA GLU A 43 16.28 0.73 -15.83
C GLU A 43 16.53 2.24 -15.71
N TYR A 44 16.71 2.76 -14.49
CA TYR A 44 16.81 4.20 -14.19
C TYR A 44 17.99 4.52 -13.27
N PRO A 45 18.61 5.71 -13.41
CA PRO A 45 19.66 6.16 -12.51
C PRO A 45 19.14 6.32 -11.06
N PRO A 46 20.00 6.11 -10.04
CA PRO A 46 19.61 6.10 -8.63
C PRO A 46 18.87 7.36 -8.18
N ASP A 47 19.26 8.53 -8.70
CA ASP A 47 18.65 9.83 -8.39
C ASP A 47 17.20 9.97 -8.88
N GLN A 48 16.75 9.09 -9.78
CA GLN A 48 15.35 9.06 -10.27
C GLN A 48 14.53 7.91 -9.67
N ALA A 49 15.19 6.89 -9.11
CA ALA A 49 14.53 5.70 -8.57
C ALA A 49 13.49 6.03 -7.47
N GLU A 50 13.77 7.05 -6.65
CA GLU A 50 12.84 7.55 -5.63
C GLU A 50 11.56 8.21 -6.19
N THR A 51 11.63 8.74 -7.42
CA THR A 51 10.44 9.27 -8.10
C THR A 51 9.60 8.13 -8.68
N HIS A 52 10.25 7.04 -9.08
CA HIS A 52 9.59 5.86 -9.64
C HIS A 52 9.07 4.88 -8.59
N ILE A 53 9.56 4.93 -7.34
CA ILE A 53 9.10 4.03 -6.28
C ILE A 53 7.71 4.40 -5.73
N LEU A 54 7.31 5.68 -5.74
CA LEU A 54 5.99 6.10 -5.25
C LEU A 54 4.84 5.49 -6.07
N PRO A 55 4.86 5.50 -7.42
CA PRO A 55 3.91 4.75 -8.24
C PRO A 55 3.84 3.25 -7.90
N VAL A 56 4.99 2.60 -7.69
CA VAL A 56 5.05 1.17 -7.32
C VAL A 56 4.35 0.90 -5.99
N LYS A 57 4.60 1.73 -4.98
CA LYS A 57 3.95 1.64 -3.67
C LYS A 57 2.44 1.81 -3.78
N LYS A 58 1.98 2.80 -4.57
CA LYS A 58 0.55 3.01 -4.84
C LYS A 58 -0.09 1.79 -5.51
N ASN A 59 0.58 1.23 -6.52
CA ASN A 59 0.10 0.05 -7.23
C ASN A 59 -0.06 -1.16 -6.31
N TYR A 60 0.84 -1.35 -5.34
CA TYR A 60 0.69 -2.40 -4.33
C TYR A 60 -0.60 -2.23 -3.52
N ILE A 61 -0.83 -1.05 -2.95
CA ILE A 61 -2.04 -0.77 -2.15
C ILE A 61 -3.29 -1.01 -2.98
N GLN A 62 -3.34 -0.47 -4.20
CA GLN A 62 -4.48 -0.66 -5.10
C GLN A 62 -4.76 -2.13 -5.41
N LYS A 63 -3.70 -2.93 -5.62
CA LYS A 63 -3.83 -4.38 -5.85
C LYS A 63 -4.38 -5.10 -4.63
N GLU A 64 -3.85 -4.84 -3.43
CA GLU A 64 -4.33 -5.50 -2.21
C GLU A 64 -5.77 -5.11 -1.89
N VAL A 65 -6.12 -3.82 -2.03
CA VAL A 65 -7.50 -3.34 -1.85
C VAL A 65 -8.45 -3.99 -2.86
N SER A 66 -8.07 -4.06 -4.14
CA SER A 66 -8.88 -4.72 -5.15
C SER A 66 -9.02 -6.23 -4.89
N GLN A 67 -7.96 -6.90 -4.41
CA GLN A 67 -7.99 -8.34 -4.14
C GLN A 67 -8.86 -8.70 -2.92
N ALA A 68 -8.85 -7.88 -1.88
CA ALA A 68 -9.60 -8.14 -0.67
C ALA A 68 -11.13 -8.09 -0.89
N PHE A 69 -11.59 -7.31 -1.87
CA PHE A 69 -13.03 -7.03 -2.05
C PHE A 69 -13.56 -7.32 -3.48
N GLY A 70 -12.69 -7.80 -4.37
CA GLY A 70 -13.08 -8.35 -5.67
C GLY A 70 -13.77 -7.34 -6.58
N ASN A 71 -15.08 -7.52 -6.79
CA ASN A 71 -15.90 -6.67 -7.67
C ASN A 71 -16.59 -5.50 -6.94
N GLU A 72 -16.39 -5.35 -5.63
CA GLU A 72 -16.96 -4.21 -4.90
C GLU A 72 -16.30 -2.92 -5.37
N LYS A 73 -17.12 -1.91 -5.65
CA LYS A 73 -16.63 -0.62 -6.10
C LYS A 73 -16.12 0.14 -4.89
N GLU A 74 -14.81 0.25 -4.81
CA GLU A 74 -14.11 1.12 -3.88
C GLU A 74 -14.51 2.59 -4.09
N VAL A 75 -14.74 3.30 -2.99
CA VAL A 75 -15.21 4.69 -2.98
C VAL A 75 -14.18 5.63 -2.38
N ALA A 76 -13.47 5.23 -1.32
CA ALA A 76 -12.44 6.06 -0.71
C ALA A 76 -11.51 5.27 0.22
N TYR A 77 -10.20 5.57 0.15
CA TYR A 77 -9.21 5.34 1.20
C TYR A 77 -8.05 6.31 1.06
N ASP A 78 -7.29 6.49 2.15
CA ASP A 78 -6.10 7.35 2.13
C ASP A 78 -4.85 6.54 1.76
N ILE A 79 -4.52 6.54 0.47
CA ILE A 79 -3.35 5.85 -0.05
C ILE A 79 -2.05 6.40 0.54
N ALA A 80 -2.00 7.70 0.87
CA ALA A 80 -0.80 8.32 1.40
C ALA A 80 -0.57 7.89 2.85
N GLU A 81 -1.63 7.81 3.65
CA GLU A 81 -1.58 7.28 5.02
C GLU A 81 -1.11 5.82 5.04
N MET A 82 -1.70 4.96 4.20
CA MET A 82 -1.33 3.55 4.09
C MET A 82 0.15 3.37 3.73
N ILE A 83 0.63 4.11 2.71
CA ILE A 83 2.05 4.08 2.32
C ILE A 83 2.93 4.57 3.47
N ASN A 84 2.58 5.67 4.12
CA ASN A 84 3.37 6.24 5.21
C ASN A 84 3.48 5.28 6.40
N ALA A 85 2.38 4.62 6.77
CA ALA A 85 2.35 3.66 7.86
C ALA A 85 3.19 2.41 7.53
N LEU A 86 3.05 1.87 6.32
CA LEU A 86 3.88 0.74 5.86
C LEU A 86 5.36 1.11 5.74
N ASP A 87 5.68 2.32 5.24
CA ASP A 87 7.05 2.82 5.17
C ASP A 87 7.67 2.96 6.57
N ARG A 88 6.90 3.41 7.57
CA ARG A 88 7.36 3.51 8.97
C ARG A 88 7.69 2.14 9.54
N GLU A 89 6.83 1.15 9.31
CA GLU A 89 7.06 -0.23 9.76
C GLU A 89 8.28 -0.85 9.08
N VAL A 90 8.41 -0.70 7.75
CA VAL A 90 9.50 -1.27 6.96
C VAL A 90 10.85 -0.63 7.27
N LYS A 91 10.89 0.70 7.34
CA LYS A 91 12.13 1.44 7.65
C LYS A 91 12.54 1.23 9.10
N GLY A 92 11.63 0.68 9.92
CA GLY A 92 11.85 0.48 11.33
C GLY A 92 12.18 1.81 11.96
N VAL A 93 11.20 2.72 12.05
CA VAL A 93 11.34 3.82 13.01
C VAL A 93 11.39 3.15 14.37
N GLN A 94 12.62 2.88 14.82
CA GLN A 94 12.98 2.66 16.19
C GLN A 94 12.52 3.92 16.92
N ASN A 95 11.28 3.90 17.42
CA ASN A 95 10.96 4.75 18.54
C ASN A 95 11.80 4.22 19.69
N GLU A 96 13.04 4.72 19.79
CA GLU A 96 13.77 4.76 21.05
C GLU A 96 12.84 5.48 22.04
N THR A 97 12.23 4.71 22.95
CA THR A 97 11.66 5.24 24.19
C THR A 97 12.10 4.37 25.34
#